data_AF-A0A941IET0-F1
#
_entry.id   AF-A0A941IET0-F1
#
_cell.length_a   1.000
_cell.length_b   1.000
_cell.length_c   1.000
_cell.angle_alpha   90.00
_cell.angle_beta   90.00
_cell.angle_gamma   90.00
#
_symmetry.space_group_name_H-M   'P 1'
#
loop_
_entity.id
_entity.type
_entity.pdbx_description
1 polymer ?
#
loop_
_entity_poly.entity_id
_entity_poly.type
_entity_poly.pdbx_seq_one_letter_code
_entity_poly.pdbx_strand_id
1 'polypeptide(L)'
;DFEARGGKLRKDSVLAVELMLSASPEWFKHASQAQQSRWLQANTAWLEEVFGERNLLQVTLHLDETTPHLHAFVVPEIEMVETRGRKPKGGSPAAAKAPKPALAASHWLDGRAKLGELQDRYAAAMEPFGLDRGMTGSKAKHRTIRSYYAAAENVMGADLGPLKIPAPPELPEPEGMKE
;
A
#
# COMPACT_ATOMS: atom_id res chain seq x y z
N ASP A 1 5.27 27.08 -5.46
CA ASP A 1 4.57 27.45 -4.22
C ASP A 1 3.09 27.07 -4.34
N PHE A 2 2.55 26.33 -3.37
CA PHE A 2 1.17 25.81 -3.37
C PHE A 2 0.15 26.93 -3.12
N GLU A 3 0.42 27.80 -2.15
CA GLU A 3 -0.49 28.90 -1.79
C GLU A 3 -0.50 29.99 -2.86
N ALA A 4 0.67 30.31 -3.45
CA ALA A 4 0.74 31.24 -4.58
C ALA A 4 -0.07 30.78 -5.82
N ARG A 5 -0.26 29.47 -6.00
CA ARG A 5 -1.13 28.90 -7.06
C ARG A 5 -2.61 28.85 -6.67
N GLY A 6 -2.98 29.44 -5.53
CA GLY A 6 -4.36 29.49 -5.04
C GLY A 6 -4.79 28.26 -4.23
N GLY A 7 -3.84 27.39 -3.87
CA GLY A 7 -4.06 26.29 -2.95
C GLY A 7 -4.34 26.82 -1.54
N LYS A 8 -5.19 26.11 -0.79
CA LYS A 8 -5.54 26.47 0.58
C LYS A 8 -5.26 25.30 1.52
N LEU A 9 -4.31 25.50 2.43
CA LEU A 9 -4.05 24.54 3.50
C LEU A 9 -5.15 24.65 4.57
N ARG A 10 -5.62 23.50 5.03
CA ARG A 10 -6.45 23.39 6.23
C ARG A 10 -5.59 22.82 7.36
N LYS A 11 -6.00 23.09 8.60
CA LYS A 11 -5.30 22.56 9.79
C LYS A 11 -5.23 21.02 9.84
N ASP A 12 -6.17 20.36 9.16
CA ASP A 12 -6.33 18.92 9.09
C ASP A 12 -5.96 18.35 7.70
N SER A 13 -5.30 19.15 6.86
CA SER A 13 -4.80 18.67 5.57
C SER A 13 -3.72 17.61 5.79
N VAL A 14 -3.87 16.47 5.11
CA VAL A 14 -2.79 15.49 4.97
C VAL A 14 -1.72 16.10 4.06
N LEU A 15 -0.57 16.44 4.66
CA LEU A 15 0.55 17.09 3.94
C LEU A 15 1.32 16.11 3.08
N ALA A 16 1.52 14.90 3.59
CA ALA A 16 2.18 13.82 2.89
C ALA A 16 1.55 12.47 3.28
N VAL A 17 1.62 11.53 2.36
CA VAL A 17 1.33 10.12 2.58
C VAL A 17 2.65 9.38 2.53
N GLU A 18 2.88 8.54 3.54
CA GLU A 18 4.00 7.60 3.56
C GLU A 18 3.53 6.24 3.04
N LEU A 19 4.27 5.69 2.09
CA LEU A 19 4.06 4.36 1.52
C LEU A 19 5.29 3.51 1.85
N MET A 20 5.05 2.33 2.42
CA MET A 20 6.08 1.32 2.61
C MET A 20 5.92 0.24 1.54
N LEU A 21 6.96 0.03 0.73
CA LEU A 21 6.97 -0.99 -0.33
C LEU A 21 8.05 -2.02 -0.04
N SER A 22 7.68 -3.29 0.00
CA SER A 22 8.60 -4.38 0.34
C SER A 22 8.09 -5.71 -0.21
N ALA A 23 8.93 -6.72 -0.10
CA ALA A 23 8.65 -8.12 -0.41
C ALA A 23 9.04 -8.99 0.79
N SER A 24 8.84 -10.31 0.70
CA SER A 24 9.26 -11.21 1.77
C SER A 24 10.79 -11.22 1.92
N PRO A 25 11.32 -11.49 3.13
CA PRO A 25 12.76 -11.71 3.33
C PRO A 25 13.33 -12.78 2.40
N GLU A 26 12.55 -13.83 2.14
CA GLU A 26 12.92 -14.93 1.23
C GLU A 26 13.14 -14.42 -0.20
N TRP A 27 12.25 -13.55 -0.70
CA TRP A 27 12.41 -12.99 -2.04
C TRP A 27 13.73 -12.22 -2.17
N PHE A 28 14.07 -11.37 -1.19
CA PHE A 28 15.32 -10.62 -1.21
C PHE A 28 16.57 -11.50 -1.09
N LYS A 29 16.51 -12.61 -0.34
CA LYS A 29 17.62 -13.59 -0.24
C LYS A 29 17.91 -14.27 -1.58
N HIS A 30 16.89 -14.49 -2.41
CA HIS A 30 17.02 -15.18 -3.69
C HIS A 30 17.20 -14.23 -4.89
N ALA A 31 16.75 -12.98 -4.77
CA ALA A 31 16.88 -11.99 -5.83
C ALA A 31 18.34 -11.54 -6.00
N SER A 32 18.85 -11.65 -7.23
CA SER A 32 20.13 -11.08 -7.61
C SER A 32 20.14 -9.56 -7.46
N GLN A 33 21.33 -8.95 -7.32
CA GLN A 33 21.47 -7.50 -7.26
C GLN A 33 20.79 -6.79 -8.46
N ALA A 34 20.92 -7.36 -9.66
CA ALA A 34 20.26 -6.83 -10.85
C ALA A 34 18.72 -6.91 -10.77
N GLN A 35 18.15 -7.98 -10.18
CA GLN A 35 16.71 -8.06 -9.92
C GLN A 35 16.27 -7.03 -8.89
N GLN A 36 17.03 -6.86 -7.80
CA GLN A 36 16.72 -5.86 -6.78
C GLN A 36 16.78 -4.42 -7.33
N SER A 37 17.77 -4.11 -8.18
CA SER A 37 17.84 -2.81 -8.88
C SER A 37 16.67 -2.58 -9.82
N ARG A 38 16.24 -3.61 -10.58
CA ARG A 38 15.03 -3.50 -11.42
C ARG A 38 13.77 -3.35 -10.59
N TRP A 39 13.69 -4.03 -9.46
CA TRP A 39 12.57 -3.90 -8.53
C TRP A 39 12.48 -2.48 -7.97
N LEU A 40 13.61 -1.88 -7.56
CA LEU A 40 13.66 -0.48 -7.14
C LEU A 40 13.14 0.45 -8.24
N GLN A 41 13.64 0.31 -9.46
CA GLN A 41 13.21 1.13 -10.60
C GLN A 41 11.72 0.98 -10.90
N ALA A 42 11.20 -0.26 -10.88
CA ALA A 42 9.78 -0.53 -11.10
C ALA A 42 8.89 0.08 -10.01
N ASN A 43 9.33 0.03 -8.74
CA ASN A 43 8.60 0.67 -7.65
C ASN A 43 8.57 2.20 -7.79
N THR A 44 9.70 2.82 -8.10
CA THR A 44 9.75 4.27 -8.35
C THR A 44 8.86 4.67 -9.53
N ALA A 45 8.95 3.96 -10.66
CA ALA A 45 8.13 4.23 -11.83
C ALA A 45 6.63 4.04 -11.55
N TRP A 46 6.26 3.01 -10.77
CA TRP A 46 4.87 2.80 -10.37
C TRP A 46 4.35 3.93 -9.47
N LEU A 47 5.17 4.43 -8.53
CA LEU A 47 4.81 5.57 -7.69
C LEU A 47 4.59 6.83 -8.53
N GLU A 48 5.46 7.10 -9.50
CA GLU A 48 5.33 8.23 -10.43
C GLU A 48 4.08 8.11 -11.31
N GLU A 49 3.76 6.91 -11.80
CA GLU A 49 2.54 6.67 -12.60
C GLU A 49 1.27 6.89 -11.78
N VAL A 50 1.22 6.36 -10.56
CA VAL A 50 0.00 6.37 -9.73
C VAL A 50 -0.24 7.73 -9.08
N PHE A 51 0.81 8.34 -8.53
CA PHE A 51 0.68 9.54 -7.73
C PHE A 51 1.11 10.80 -8.49
N GLY A 52 1.83 10.66 -9.60
CA GLY A 52 2.42 11.75 -10.36
C GLY A 52 3.83 12.08 -9.90
N GLU A 53 4.76 12.23 -10.83
CA GLU A 53 6.17 12.56 -10.57
C GLU A 53 6.34 13.78 -9.66
N ARG A 54 5.57 14.86 -9.91
CA ARG A 54 5.62 16.10 -9.10
C ARG A 54 5.18 15.92 -7.65
N ASN A 55 4.40 14.87 -7.38
CA ASN A 55 3.88 14.57 -6.06
C ASN A 55 4.84 13.70 -5.25
N LEU A 56 5.82 13.06 -5.89
CA LEU A 56 6.80 12.21 -5.22
C LEU A 56 7.93 13.06 -4.63
N LEU A 57 8.01 13.16 -3.30
CA LEU A 57 9.05 13.95 -2.63
C LEU A 57 10.36 13.19 -2.51
N GLN A 58 10.26 11.93 -2.10
CA GLN A 58 11.40 11.12 -1.73
C GLN A 58 11.03 9.64 -1.83
N VAL A 59 11.98 8.84 -2.30
CA VAL A 59 11.98 7.38 -2.19
C VAL A 59 13.31 7.00 -1.56
N THR A 60 13.28 6.27 -0.45
CA THR A 60 14.48 5.85 0.27
C THR A 60 14.46 4.35 0.48
N LEU A 61 15.55 3.69 0.10
CA LEU A 61 15.77 2.27 0.26
C LEU A 61 16.52 2.00 1.55
N HIS A 62 15.91 1.27 2.47
CA HIS A 62 16.56 0.79 3.69
C HIS A 62 17.08 -0.63 3.45
N LEU A 63 18.38 -0.84 3.72
CA LEU A 63 19.09 -2.11 3.55
C LEU A 63 19.73 -2.60 4.87
N ASP A 64 19.64 -1.81 5.92
CA ASP A 64 20.20 -2.01 7.25
C ASP A 64 19.24 -2.69 8.24
N GLU A 65 18.03 -3.02 7.78
CA GLU A 65 17.01 -3.75 8.54
C GLU A 65 16.90 -5.23 8.11
N THR A 66 16.03 -6.00 8.79
CA THR A 66 15.85 -7.44 8.52
C THR A 66 15.35 -7.74 7.12
N THR A 67 14.59 -6.84 6.51
CA THR A 67 14.03 -7.01 5.17
C THR A 67 14.14 -5.68 4.44
N PRO A 68 14.81 -5.64 3.27
CA PRO A 68 14.86 -4.44 2.47
C PRO A 68 13.47 -3.88 2.16
N HIS A 69 13.30 -2.57 2.28
CA HIS A 69 12.04 -1.91 1.99
C HIS A 69 12.25 -0.46 1.59
N LEU A 70 11.25 0.09 0.90
CA LEU A 70 11.21 1.47 0.46
C LEU A 70 10.25 2.25 1.33
N HIS A 71 10.70 3.42 1.78
CA HIS A 71 9.82 4.48 2.26
C HIS A 71 9.68 5.54 1.16
N ALA A 72 8.45 5.76 0.73
CA ALA A 72 8.12 6.80 -0.24
C ALA A 72 7.18 7.84 0.37
N PHE A 73 7.55 9.11 0.25
CA PHE A 73 6.72 10.24 0.69
C PHE A 73 6.08 10.92 -0.52
N VAL A 74 4.75 10.98 -0.52
CA VAL A 74 3.94 11.56 -1.59
C VAL A 74 3.13 12.74 -1.06
N VAL A 75 3.25 13.92 -1.69
CA VAL A 75 2.31 15.03 -1.46
C VAL A 75 1.03 14.73 -2.21
N PRO A 76 -0.14 14.69 -1.55
CA PRO A 76 -1.38 14.32 -2.20
C PRO A 76 -2.00 15.51 -2.95
N GLU A 77 -1.23 16.20 -3.78
CA GLU A 77 -1.69 17.37 -4.52
C GLU A 77 -2.39 16.97 -5.83
N ILE A 78 -3.59 17.49 -6.05
CA ILE A 78 -4.33 17.36 -7.32
C ILE A 78 -4.91 18.70 -7.74
N GLU A 79 -5.23 18.85 -9.03
CA GLU A 79 -6.06 19.96 -9.48
C GLU A 79 -7.54 19.65 -9.23
N MET A 80 -8.23 20.55 -8.54
CA MET A 80 -9.67 20.44 -8.29
C MET A 80 -10.43 21.67 -8.75
N VAL A 81 -11.58 21.44 -9.40
CA VAL A 81 -12.58 22.48 -9.66
C VAL A 81 -13.57 22.49 -8.50
N GLU A 82 -13.65 23.61 -7.80
CA GLU A 82 -14.52 23.74 -6.63
C GLU A 82 -16.00 23.82 -7.05
N THR A 83 -16.70 22.67 -7.00
CA THR A 83 -18.13 22.58 -7.31
C THR A 83 -19.04 22.95 -6.14
N ARG A 84 -18.52 22.88 -4.90
CA ARG A 84 -19.27 23.23 -3.68
C ARG A 84 -19.13 24.73 -3.41
N GLY A 85 -20.22 25.46 -3.58
CA GLY A 85 -20.27 26.90 -3.33
C GLY A 85 -21.70 27.36 -3.07
N ARG A 86 -21.82 28.52 -2.41
CA ARG A 86 -23.12 29.16 -2.19
C ARG A 86 -23.74 29.50 -3.55
N LYS A 87 -24.92 28.97 -3.84
CA LYS A 87 -25.68 29.36 -5.05
C LYS A 87 -25.84 30.89 -5.06
N PRO A 88 -25.66 31.56 -6.21
CA PRO A 88 -25.90 32.99 -6.32
C PRO A 88 -27.32 33.33 -5.84
N LYS A 89 -27.49 34.40 -5.06
CA LYS A 89 -28.81 34.97 -4.80
C LYS A 89 -29.31 35.53 -6.14
N GLY A 90 -30.24 34.85 -6.79
CA GLY A 90 -30.78 35.28 -8.09
C GLY A 90 -31.01 34.19 -9.13
N GLY A 91 -30.74 32.91 -8.84
CA GLY A 91 -31.13 31.80 -9.72
C GLY A 91 -30.28 31.61 -10.99
N SER A 92 -29.45 32.58 -11.36
CA SER A 92 -28.50 32.43 -12.47
C SER A 92 -27.42 31.38 -12.15
N PRO A 93 -27.00 30.56 -13.14
CA PRO A 93 -25.87 29.66 -12.97
C PRO A 93 -24.62 30.44 -12.55
N ALA A 94 -23.91 29.94 -11.53
CA ALA A 94 -22.60 30.48 -11.19
C ALA A 94 -21.62 30.18 -12.34
N ALA A 95 -20.74 31.13 -12.66
CA ALA A 95 -19.66 30.90 -13.62
C ALA A 95 -18.80 29.70 -13.20
N ALA A 96 -18.34 28.91 -14.16
CA ALA A 96 -17.43 27.79 -13.91
C ALA A 96 -16.14 28.33 -13.26
N LYS A 97 -15.75 27.75 -12.12
CA LYS A 97 -14.52 28.12 -11.43
C LYS A 97 -13.32 27.49 -12.10
N ALA A 98 -12.20 28.21 -12.14
CA ALA A 98 -10.92 27.66 -12.58
C ALA A 98 -10.44 26.53 -11.63
N PRO A 99 -9.74 25.51 -12.14
CA PRO A 99 -9.11 24.49 -11.30
C PRO A 99 -8.03 25.14 -10.41
N LYS A 100 -7.90 24.63 -9.19
CA LYS A 100 -6.90 25.06 -8.21
C LYS A 100 -6.23 23.84 -7.57
N PRO A 101 -4.96 23.93 -7.16
CA PRO A 101 -4.31 22.84 -6.46
C PRO A 101 -4.96 22.61 -5.09
N ALA A 102 -5.12 21.35 -4.72
CA ALA A 102 -5.69 20.94 -3.44
C ALA A 102 -4.98 19.69 -2.92
N LEU A 103 -4.77 19.63 -1.60
CA LEU A 103 -4.30 18.42 -0.94
C LEU A 103 -5.50 17.49 -0.67
N ALA A 104 -5.54 16.38 -1.40
CA ALA A 104 -6.64 15.41 -1.37
C ALA A 104 -6.10 13.96 -1.36
N ALA A 105 -5.63 13.50 -0.20
CA ALA A 105 -5.20 12.10 -0.03
C ALA A 105 -6.33 11.10 -0.33
N SER A 106 -7.58 11.51 -0.09
CA SER A 106 -8.79 10.77 -0.46
C SER A 106 -8.94 10.56 -1.98
N HIS A 107 -8.23 11.30 -2.82
CA HIS A 107 -8.21 11.01 -4.25
C HIS A 107 -7.76 9.58 -4.52
N TRP A 108 -6.69 9.12 -3.84
CA TRP A 108 -6.15 7.76 -3.98
C TRP A 108 -6.58 6.81 -2.87
N LEU A 109 -6.76 7.30 -1.64
CA LEU A 109 -6.86 6.46 -0.44
C LEU A 109 -8.27 6.40 0.18
N ASP A 110 -9.28 6.90 -0.52
CA ASP A 110 -10.64 6.96 0.02
C ASP A 110 -11.38 5.64 -0.07
N GLY A 111 -11.48 4.99 1.10
CA GLY A 111 -12.32 3.83 1.30
C GLY A 111 -11.74 2.53 0.76
N ARG A 112 -12.48 1.45 1.05
CA ARG A 112 -12.05 0.07 0.78
C ARG A 112 -11.83 -0.22 -0.70
N ALA A 113 -12.68 0.32 -1.58
CA ALA A 113 -12.64 0.03 -3.01
C ALA A 113 -11.34 0.53 -3.64
N LYS A 114 -10.99 1.82 -3.43
CA LYS A 114 -9.77 2.41 -3.97
C LYS A 114 -8.50 1.76 -3.41
N LEU A 115 -8.48 1.46 -2.11
CA LEU A 115 -7.35 0.75 -1.51
C LEU A 115 -7.20 -0.67 -2.05
N GLY A 116 -8.31 -1.37 -2.33
CA GLY A 116 -8.30 -2.67 -3.00
C GLY A 116 -7.71 -2.58 -4.40
N GLU A 117 -8.24 -1.66 -5.22
CA GLU A 117 -7.74 -1.40 -6.57
C GLU A 117 -6.25 -1.02 -6.56
N LEU A 118 -5.80 -0.19 -5.61
CA LEU A 118 -4.41 0.20 -5.48
C LEU A 118 -3.50 -1.01 -5.22
N GLN A 119 -3.93 -1.93 -4.36
CA GLN A 119 -3.19 -3.17 -4.12
C GLN A 119 -3.19 -4.09 -5.34
N ASP A 120 -4.29 -4.15 -6.09
CA ASP A 120 -4.40 -4.96 -7.31
C ASP A 120 -3.47 -4.42 -8.41
N ARG A 121 -3.49 -3.10 -8.63
CA ARG A 121 -2.57 -2.39 -9.55
C ARG A 121 -1.11 -2.56 -9.14
N TYR A 122 -0.81 -2.49 -7.85
CA TYR A 122 0.55 -2.71 -7.36
C TYR A 122 1.03 -4.13 -7.62
N ALA A 123 0.18 -5.14 -7.38
CA ALA A 123 0.52 -6.52 -7.66
C ALA A 123 0.78 -6.76 -9.17
N ALA A 124 -0.03 -6.16 -10.05
CA ALA A 124 0.21 -6.23 -11.49
C ALA A 124 1.58 -5.63 -11.89
N ALA A 125 1.99 -4.53 -11.27
CA ALA A 125 3.31 -3.93 -11.50
C ALA A 125 4.46 -4.79 -10.97
N MET A 126 4.21 -5.60 -9.93
CA MET A 126 5.20 -6.46 -9.29
C MET A 126 5.22 -7.90 -9.83
N GLU A 127 4.25 -8.29 -10.67
CA GLU A 127 4.17 -9.61 -11.31
C GLU A 127 5.47 -10.03 -12.03
N PRO A 128 6.19 -9.16 -12.76
CA PRO A 128 7.45 -9.52 -13.42
C PRO A 128 8.57 -9.96 -12.45
N PHE A 129 8.41 -9.69 -11.15
CA PHE A 129 9.33 -10.08 -10.09
C PHE A 129 8.91 -11.38 -9.39
N GLY A 130 7.82 -12.01 -9.81
CA GLY A 130 7.25 -13.21 -9.17
C GLY A 130 6.64 -12.91 -7.81
N LEU A 131 6.17 -11.67 -7.60
CA LEU A 131 5.51 -11.25 -6.36
C LEU A 131 4.00 -11.29 -6.55
N ASP A 132 3.33 -12.04 -5.67
CA ASP A 132 1.89 -12.21 -5.74
C ASP A 132 1.13 -11.15 -4.95
N ARG A 133 -0.11 -10.93 -5.38
CA ARG A 133 -1.10 -10.13 -4.68
C ARG A 133 -1.38 -10.71 -3.29
N GLY A 134 -1.30 -9.88 -2.25
CA GLY A 134 -1.73 -10.28 -0.90
C GLY A 134 -3.21 -10.71 -0.86
N MET A 135 -3.60 -11.53 0.12
CA MET A 135 -4.96 -12.10 0.18
C MET A 135 -6.07 -11.03 0.18
N THR A 136 -6.93 -11.08 -0.84
CA THR A 136 -8.10 -10.20 -0.95
C THR A 136 -9.07 -10.44 0.20
N GLY A 137 -9.52 -9.37 0.86
CA GLY A 137 -10.43 -9.46 2.00
C GLY A 137 -9.79 -10.05 3.27
N SER A 138 -8.46 -10.06 3.36
CA SER A 138 -7.73 -10.49 4.55
C SER A 138 -8.29 -9.85 5.84
N LYS A 139 -8.43 -10.67 6.88
CA LYS A 139 -8.82 -10.25 8.23
C LYS A 139 -7.63 -9.77 9.07
N ALA A 140 -6.42 -9.79 8.50
CA ALA A 140 -5.23 -9.30 9.17
C ALA A 140 -5.40 -7.82 9.55
N LYS A 141 -4.98 -7.47 10.77
CA LYS A 141 -4.95 -6.09 11.24
C LYS A 141 -3.52 -5.58 11.17
N HIS A 142 -3.35 -4.35 10.72
CA HIS A 142 -2.05 -3.69 10.82
C HIS A 142 -1.59 -3.68 12.29
N ARG A 143 -0.32 -3.99 12.50
CA ARG A 143 0.35 -3.98 13.80
C ARG A 143 1.54 -3.07 13.68
N THR A 144 1.78 -2.26 14.71
CA THR A 144 3.00 -1.46 14.78
C THR A 144 4.21 -2.39 14.90
N ILE A 145 5.35 -1.98 14.37
CA ILE A 145 6.60 -2.75 14.40
C ILE A 145 6.94 -3.19 15.83
N ARG A 146 6.86 -2.27 16.80
CA ARG A 146 7.06 -2.57 18.22
C ARG A 146 6.11 -3.66 18.73
N SER A 147 4.83 -3.57 18.39
CA SER A 147 3.84 -4.58 18.82
C SER A 147 4.03 -5.93 18.15
N TYR A 148 4.59 -5.95 16.93
CA TYR A 148 4.90 -7.17 16.20
C TYR A 148 6.05 -7.91 16.87
N TYR A 149 7.20 -7.24 17.08
CA TYR A 149 8.36 -7.84 17.73
C TYR A 149 8.07 -8.28 19.16
N ALA A 150 7.37 -7.46 19.96
CA ALA A 150 6.99 -7.85 21.31
C ALA A 150 6.16 -9.16 21.35
N ALA A 151 5.27 -9.38 20.38
CA ALA A 151 4.53 -10.63 20.31
C ALA A 151 5.35 -11.78 19.75
N ALA A 152 6.24 -11.52 18.78
CA ALA A 152 7.14 -12.54 18.25
C ALA A 152 8.09 -13.05 19.35
N GLU A 153 8.65 -12.15 20.16
CA GLU A 153 9.47 -12.48 21.33
C GLU A 153 8.67 -13.27 22.37
N ASN A 154 7.42 -12.89 22.65
CA ASN A 154 6.57 -13.65 23.57
C ASN A 154 6.24 -15.07 23.06
N VAL A 155 6.15 -15.27 21.74
CA VAL A 155 5.92 -16.59 21.13
C VAL A 155 7.21 -17.41 21.07
N MET A 156 8.34 -16.79 20.71
CA MET A 156 9.65 -17.45 20.65
C MET A 156 10.23 -17.75 22.04
N GLY A 157 9.87 -16.96 23.05
CA GLY A 157 10.24 -17.18 24.45
C GLY A 157 9.26 -18.07 25.22
N ALA A 158 8.13 -18.44 24.62
CA ALA A 158 7.22 -19.40 25.21
C ALA A 158 7.65 -20.83 24.84
N ASP A 159 7.78 -21.70 25.84
CA ASP A 159 7.73 -23.15 25.60
C ASP A 159 6.32 -23.49 25.11
N LEU A 160 6.16 -23.62 23.79
CA LEU A 160 4.88 -23.92 23.15
C LEU A 160 4.40 -25.35 23.45
N GLY A 161 5.19 -26.16 24.16
CA GLY A 161 4.96 -27.57 24.33
C GLY A 161 4.99 -28.33 22.99
N PRO A 162 4.86 -29.65 23.02
CA PRO A 162 4.80 -30.43 21.79
C PRO A 162 3.57 -30.03 20.96
N LEU A 163 3.81 -29.74 19.67
CA LEU A 163 2.75 -29.50 18.69
C LEU A 163 1.78 -30.69 18.69
N LYS A 164 0.54 -30.48 19.15
CA LYS A 164 -0.54 -31.46 19.04
C LYS A 164 -1.06 -31.46 17.61
N ILE A 165 -0.39 -32.20 16.74
CA ILE A 165 -0.90 -32.51 15.41
C ILE A 165 -1.98 -33.59 15.60
N PRO A 166 -3.26 -33.32 15.28
CA PRO A 166 -4.28 -34.35 15.32
C PRO A 166 -3.89 -35.47 14.34
N ALA A 167 -4.11 -36.73 14.74
CA ALA A 167 -3.87 -37.86 13.85
C ALA A 167 -4.61 -37.63 12.53
N PRO A 168 -3.97 -37.86 11.37
CA PRO A 168 -4.66 -37.81 10.09
C PRO A 168 -5.92 -38.67 10.15
N PRO A 169 -7.04 -38.24 9.54
CA PRO A 169 -8.24 -39.06 9.49
C PRO A 169 -7.90 -40.41 8.86
N GLU A 170 -8.39 -41.49 9.48
CA GLU A 170 -8.26 -42.85 8.93
C GLU A 170 -8.84 -42.85 7.52
N LEU A 171 -8.02 -43.27 6.55
CA LEU A 171 -8.49 -43.46 5.19
C LEU A 171 -9.56 -44.55 5.21
N PRO A 172 -10.68 -44.38 4.48
CA PRO A 172 -11.66 -45.44 4.37
C PRO A 172 -11.00 -46.70 3.81
N GLU A 173 -11.27 -47.84 4.44
CA GLU A 173 -10.89 -49.16 3.95
C GLU A 173 -11.29 -49.28 2.46
N PRO A 174 -10.40 -49.77 1.58
CA PRO A 174 -10.72 -49.90 0.17
C PRO A 174 -11.90 -50.86 0.00
N GLU A 175 -13.05 -50.33 -0.43
CA GLU A 175 -14.20 -51.14 -0.80
C GLU A 175 -13.84 -52.01 -2.02
N GLY A 176 -13.56 -53.28 -1.74
CA GLY A 176 -13.70 -54.42 -2.63
C GLY A 176 -13.35 -54.19 -4.11
N MET A 177 -12.06 -54.19 -4.45
CA MET A 177 -11.66 -54.77 -5.74
C MET A 177 -11.83 -56.28 -5.63
N LYS A 178 -13.01 -56.77 -6.02
CA LYS A 178 -13.22 -58.18 -6.33
C LYS A 178 -12.36 -58.52 -7.56
N GLU A 179 -11.54 -59.56 -7.41
CA GLU A 179 -10.84 -60.25 -8.50
C GLU A 179 -11.80 -60.77 -9.58
#